data_AF-A0A2E7UX87-F1
#
_entry.id   AF-A0A2E7UX87-F1
#
_cell.length_a   1.000
_cell.length_b   1.000
_cell.length_c   1.000
_cell.angle_alpha   90.00
_cell.angle_beta   90.00
_cell.angle_gamma   90.00
#
_symmetry.space_group_name_H-M   'P 1'
#
loop_
_entity.id
_entity.type
_entity.pdbx_description
1 polymer ?
#
loop_
_entity_poly.entity_id
_entity_poly.type
_entity_poly.pdbx_seq_one_letter_code
_entity_poly.pdbx_strand_id
1 'polypeptide(L)'
;MRLHFATLLLLASCAPAIQGASEDGLGKNDGEDTSLDADDTGTTTSTTEAPPDADGDGFTRDDDCDDTDAAIHPDAEEVCGDGIDNNCDDRIDEGCAESLSEATASLLGERAGDRAGASVAVAGDVNGDGQVDLIVGAREFSDEGQQRGRAYVVFGPIESETRVLSDLPGVTIEGSQLGGGTGKRVSGLGDLDGDGLDEIMVTSDVADSDDWENTGLLHVFDGATLSGGAAVLQTSDAISTVEGRSNYNWLGGSIVRAPDMNGDSIPDVWVAASGDRAGAPAGGAVFLLSGARLMGNRATGAINSALVEILGTEESAYIGASQSAARDLNGDGLEDYALGIPLSSVNGDSSGKVTLFSGNSAGTMTTDDAWVTWTGSAADRLGCALSSAGDLNGDGYVDLWIGADRMDVS
;
A
#
# COMPACT_ATOMS: atom_id res chain seq x y z
N MET A 1 2.51 -12.65 20.06
CA MET A 1 3.20 -11.77 19.11
C MET A 1 4.64 -12.23 18.92
N ARG A 2 4.88 -13.05 17.89
CA ARG A 2 6.21 -13.43 17.42
C ARG A 2 6.38 -12.82 16.04
N LEU A 3 7.41 -12.00 15.86
CA LEU A 3 7.75 -11.39 14.58
C LEU A 3 8.23 -12.48 13.62
N HIS A 4 7.63 -12.59 12.45
CA HIS A 4 8.24 -13.25 11.31
C HIS A 4 8.83 -12.17 10.40
N PHE A 5 10.15 -12.19 10.24
CA PHE A 5 10.82 -11.43 9.19
C PHE A 5 10.67 -12.25 7.90
N ALA A 6 9.86 -11.78 6.94
CA ALA A 6 10.00 -12.23 5.57
C ALA A 6 10.63 -11.12 4.76
N THR A 7 11.69 -11.46 4.06
CA THR A 7 12.28 -10.63 3.02
C THR A 7 11.41 -10.74 1.78
N LEU A 8 10.22 -10.12 1.82
CA LEU A 8 9.48 -9.84 0.61
C LEU A 8 10.04 -8.54 0.03
N LEU A 9 10.73 -8.63 -1.09
CA LEU A 9 11.28 -7.51 -1.84
C LEU A 9 10.13 -6.73 -2.49
N LEU A 10 9.27 -6.09 -1.69
CA LEU A 10 8.44 -5.02 -2.19
C LEU A 10 9.39 -3.87 -2.54
N LEU A 11 9.54 -3.58 -3.83
CA LEU A 11 10.15 -2.36 -4.35
C LEU A 11 9.28 -1.13 -4.00
N ALA A 12 8.96 -0.95 -2.72
CA ALA A 12 8.51 0.33 -2.18
C ALA A 12 9.77 1.20 -2.07
N SER A 13 10.26 1.71 -3.21
CA SER A 13 11.40 2.63 -3.21
C SER A 13 11.05 3.80 -2.31
N CYS A 14 11.79 3.94 -1.21
CA CYS A 14 11.71 5.16 -0.44
C CYS A 14 12.23 6.27 -1.36
N ALA A 15 11.38 7.20 -1.78
CA ALA A 15 11.86 8.39 -2.46
C ALA A 15 12.23 9.42 -1.39
N PRO A 16 13.52 9.57 -1.01
CA PRO A 16 13.96 10.88 -0.61
C PRO A 16 13.85 11.77 -1.85
N ALA A 17 13.29 12.97 -1.70
CA ALA A 17 13.80 14.05 -2.52
C ALA A 17 15.32 14.12 -2.23
N ILE A 18 16.15 14.08 -3.29
CA ILE A 18 17.63 14.29 -3.37
C ILE A 18 18.39 13.07 -3.94
N GLN A 19 19.06 13.29 -5.09
CA GLN A 19 19.74 12.33 -5.99
C GLN A 19 21.21 11.98 -5.61
N GLY A 20 21.71 10.81 -6.06
CA GLY A 20 23.04 10.67 -6.70
C GLY A 20 23.92 9.42 -6.44
N ALA A 21 24.11 8.59 -7.48
CA ALA A 21 25.27 7.75 -7.86
C ALA A 21 25.46 6.26 -7.43
N SER A 22 25.20 5.38 -8.42
CA SER A 22 25.87 4.14 -8.92
C SER A 22 26.46 3.04 -8.01
N GLU A 23 26.02 1.81 -8.29
CA GLU A 23 26.53 0.52 -7.79
C GLU A 23 27.58 -0.12 -8.73
N ASP A 24 28.48 -0.93 -8.14
CA ASP A 24 29.33 -1.91 -8.82
C ASP A 24 29.46 -3.19 -7.94
N GLY A 25 28.96 -4.33 -8.43
CA GLY A 25 29.78 -5.56 -8.57
C GLY A 25 29.79 -6.66 -7.48
N LEU A 26 29.09 -7.77 -7.81
CA LEU A 26 29.50 -9.20 -7.82
C LEU A 26 29.70 -10.03 -6.52
N GLY A 27 29.07 -11.22 -6.51
CA GLY A 27 29.72 -12.49 -6.12
C GLY A 27 28.87 -13.53 -5.38
N LYS A 28 28.27 -14.50 -6.11
CA LYS A 28 27.74 -15.77 -5.56
C LYS A 28 28.86 -16.80 -5.42
N ASN A 29 28.77 -17.67 -4.42
CA ASN A 29 29.44 -18.98 -4.41
C ASN A 29 28.50 -20.03 -3.81
N ASP A 30 28.28 -21.07 -4.60
CA ASP A 30 27.52 -22.28 -4.30
C ASP A 30 28.49 -23.35 -3.73
N GLY A 31 27.98 -24.24 -2.86
CA GLY A 31 28.76 -25.33 -2.28
C GLY A 31 27.90 -26.57 -2.03
N GLU A 32 28.27 -27.65 -2.72
CA GLU A 32 27.61 -28.95 -2.88
C GLU A 32 27.47 -29.85 -1.63
N ASP A 33 26.41 -30.67 -1.69
CA ASP A 33 26.29 -32.12 -1.40
C ASP A 33 27.44 -32.87 -0.71
N THR A 34 27.10 -33.65 0.33
CA THR A 34 27.72 -34.97 0.56
C THR A 34 26.73 -35.99 1.13
N SER A 35 26.44 -37.01 0.32
CA SER A 35 25.87 -38.32 0.67
C SER A 35 26.66 -39.11 1.72
N LEU A 36 26.00 -40.02 2.48
CA LEU A 36 26.47 -41.33 3.00
C LEU A 36 25.25 -42.06 3.64
N ASP A 37 24.75 -43.15 3.04
CA ASP A 37 24.91 -44.60 3.40
C ASP A 37 24.21 -45.06 4.71
N ALA A 38 24.05 -46.35 4.98
CA ALA A 38 23.06 -47.32 4.52
C ALA A 38 22.96 -48.41 5.60
N ASP A 39 21.76 -48.87 6.01
CA ASP A 39 21.54 -50.23 6.52
C ASP A 39 20.07 -50.69 6.51
N ASP A 40 19.94 -52.00 6.61
CA ASP A 40 18.98 -52.91 5.98
C ASP A 40 18.18 -53.69 7.04
N THR A 41 16.95 -54.08 6.67
CA THR A 41 16.32 -55.41 6.83
C THR A 41 14.89 -55.38 7.36
N GLY A 42 13.96 -55.89 6.55
CA GLY A 42 12.58 -56.13 6.98
C GLY A 42 11.65 -56.68 5.91
N THR A 43 11.98 -57.82 5.29
CA THR A 43 11.10 -58.50 4.32
C THR A 43 9.87 -59.11 5.01
N THR A 44 8.67 -58.66 4.62
CA THR A 44 7.46 -59.50 4.64
C THR A 44 6.80 -59.44 3.27
N THR A 45 6.69 -60.60 2.63
CA THR A 45 5.95 -60.78 1.37
C THR A 45 4.46 -60.69 1.65
N SER A 46 3.87 -59.52 1.39
CA SER A 46 2.43 -59.34 1.18
C SER A 46 2.24 -59.13 -0.32
N THR A 47 1.33 -59.88 -0.94
CA THR A 47 0.91 -59.64 -2.32
C THR A 47 0.18 -58.30 -2.36
N THR A 48 0.90 -57.22 -2.65
CA THR A 48 0.33 -55.91 -2.96
C THR A 48 -0.32 -56.01 -4.33
N GLU A 49 -1.65 -56.10 -4.32
CA GLU A 49 -2.44 -55.56 -5.43
C GLU A 49 -1.98 -54.10 -5.60
N ALA A 50 -1.67 -53.67 -6.82
CA ALA A 50 -1.31 -52.28 -7.06
C ALA A 50 -2.42 -51.40 -6.45
N PRO A 51 -2.08 -50.29 -5.77
CA PRO A 51 -3.09 -49.43 -5.19
C PRO A 51 -4.09 -49.02 -6.30
N PRO A 52 -5.39 -48.98 -6.01
CA PRO A 52 -6.38 -48.63 -7.02
C PRO A 52 -6.16 -47.18 -7.44
N ASP A 53 -5.93 -46.99 -8.74
CA ASP A 53 -6.09 -45.72 -9.45
C ASP A 53 -7.60 -45.43 -9.54
N ALA A 54 -8.08 -44.46 -8.78
CA ALA A 54 -9.52 -44.24 -8.58
C ALA A 54 -10.15 -43.26 -9.60
N ASP A 55 -9.37 -42.39 -10.24
CA ASP A 55 -9.85 -41.46 -11.28
C ASP A 55 -9.39 -41.83 -12.71
N GLY A 56 -8.44 -42.75 -12.85
CA GLY A 56 -8.01 -43.36 -14.10
C GLY A 56 -6.93 -42.59 -14.85
N ASP A 57 -6.18 -41.72 -14.18
CA ASP A 57 -5.13 -40.89 -14.78
C ASP A 57 -3.79 -41.62 -14.96
N GLY A 58 -3.64 -42.79 -14.32
CA GLY A 58 -2.45 -43.63 -14.36
C GLY A 58 -1.51 -43.48 -13.16
N PHE A 59 -1.83 -42.60 -12.22
CA PHE A 59 -1.23 -42.50 -10.90
C PHE A 59 -2.10 -43.25 -9.89
N THR A 60 -1.52 -43.52 -8.73
CA THR A 60 -2.23 -44.20 -7.67
C THR A 60 -2.10 -43.37 -6.42
N ARG A 61 -3.03 -43.49 -5.48
CA ARG A 61 -2.97 -42.83 -4.16
C ARG A 61 -1.61 -42.68 -3.46
N ASP A 62 -0.66 -43.59 -3.68
CA ASP A 62 0.67 -43.47 -3.06
C ASP A 62 1.54 -42.36 -3.70
N ASP A 63 1.28 -42.03 -4.97
CA ASP A 63 1.96 -41.01 -5.76
C ASP A 63 1.03 -39.81 -6.08
N ASP A 64 -0.29 -39.97 -5.95
CA ASP A 64 -1.30 -38.96 -6.25
C ASP A 64 -1.86 -38.31 -4.96
N CYS A 65 -1.75 -36.97 -4.90
CA CYS A 65 -2.19 -36.16 -3.78
C CYS A 65 -3.72 -35.98 -3.72
N ASP A 66 -4.46 -36.20 -4.81
CA ASP A 66 -5.92 -36.37 -4.83
C ASP A 66 -6.36 -37.43 -5.86
N ASP A 67 -6.27 -38.71 -5.45
CA ASP A 67 -6.71 -39.95 -6.15
C ASP A 67 -8.21 -39.99 -6.55
N THR A 68 -8.92 -38.86 -6.48
CA THR A 68 -10.30 -38.69 -6.96
C THR A 68 -10.45 -37.64 -8.05
N ASP A 69 -9.38 -36.92 -8.40
CA ASP A 69 -9.34 -35.87 -9.41
C ASP A 69 -8.16 -36.06 -10.37
N ALA A 70 -8.45 -36.58 -11.56
CA ALA A 70 -7.48 -36.85 -12.63
C ALA A 70 -6.71 -35.62 -13.17
N ALA A 71 -6.95 -34.42 -12.61
CA ALA A 71 -6.18 -33.21 -12.89
C ALA A 71 -5.07 -32.94 -11.85
N ILE A 72 -5.04 -33.70 -10.76
CA ILE A 72 -4.09 -33.57 -9.65
C ILE A 72 -3.24 -34.83 -9.64
N HIS A 73 -1.99 -34.75 -10.05
CA HIS A 73 -1.08 -35.89 -10.11
C HIS A 73 0.38 -35.46 -10.37
N PRO A 74 1.41 -36.28 -10.06
CA PRO A 74 2.83 -35.95 -10.21
C PRO A 74 3.29 -35.34 -11.55
N ASP A 75 2.65 -35.71 -12.65
CA ASP A 75 2.97 -35.21 -13.99
C ASP A 75 2.11 -34.01 -14.43
N ALA A 76 1.29 -33.43 -13.56
CA ALA A 76 0.40 -32.32 -13.90
C ALA A 76 1.18 -31.02 -14.03
N GLU A 77 0.63 -30.06 -14.77
CA GLU A 77 1.11 -28.68 -14.72
C GLU A 77 0.33 -27.93 -13.63
N GLU A 78 1.01 -27.06 -12.88
CA GLU A 78 0.38 -26.20 -11.87
C GLU A 78 -0.68 -25.28 -12.49
N VAL A 79 -1.85 -25.20 -11.85
CA VAL A 79 -2.94 -24.29 -12.20
C VAL A 79 -2.87 -23.09 -11.28
N CYS A 80 -2.15 -22.06 -11.72
CA CYS A 80 -1.89 -20.88 -10.91
C CYS A 80 -3.15 -20.23 -10.31
N GLY A 81 -3.14 -20.06 -8.98
CA GLY A 81 -4.11 -19.27 -8.22
C GLY A 81 -5.35 -20.03 -7.75
N ASP A 82 -5.38 -21.36 -7.89
CA ASP A 82 -6.44 -22.21 -7.34
C ASP A 82 -6.14 -22.68 -5.90
N GLY A 83 -4.89 -22.53 -5.44
CA GLY A 83 -4.44 -22.90 -4.10
C GLY A 83 -4.32 -24.41 -3.87
N ILE A 84 -4.20 -25.18 -4.95
CA ILE A 84 -4.04 -26.63 -4.97
C ILE A 84 -2.61 -26.97 -5.43
N ASP A 85 -2.02 -28.03 -4.87
CA ASP A 85 -0.79 -28.63 -5.39
C ASP A 85 -1.19 -29.59 -6.51
N ASN A 86 -1.15 -29.15 -7.77
CA ASN A 86 -1.65 -29.97 -8.87
C ASN A 86 -0.64 -31.06 -9.23
N ASN A 87 0.66 -30.81 -9.07
CA ASN A 87 1.73 -31.72 -9.48
C ASN A 87 2.33 -32.56 -8.34
N CYS A 88 1.73 -32.50 -7.15
CA CYS A 88 2.08 -33.28 -5.97
C CYS A 88 3.58 -33.19 -5.58
N ASP A 89 4.22 -32.03 -5.75
CA ASP A 89 5.62 -31.80 -5.38
C ASP A 89 5.81 -31.20 -3.96
N ASP A 90 4.73 -31.14 -3.17
CA ASP A 90 4.61 -30.50 -1.85
C ASP A 90 4.76 -28.96 -1.90
N ARG A 91 4.56 -28.35 -3.07
CA ARG A 91 4.45 -26.90 -3.23
C ARG A 91 3.11 -26.57 -3.88
N ILE A 92 2.64 -25.37 -3.59
CA ILE A 92 1.38 -24.86 -4.12
C ILE A 92 1.75 -23.67 -4.99
N ASP A 93 1.27 -23.66 -6.24
CA ASP A 93 1.46 -22.58 -7.20
C ASP A 93 2.94 -22.23 -7.47
N GLU A 94 3.86 -23.20 -7.44
CA GLU A 94 5.26 -22.96 -7.79
C GLU A 94 5.46 -22.84 -9.30
N GLY A 95 6.52 -22.13 -9.71
CA GLY A 95 6.72 -21.82 -11.13
C GLY A 95 5.73 -20.77 -11.68
N CYS A 96 4.67 -20.42 -10.94
CA CYS A 96 3.77 -19.28 -11.18
C CYS A 96 4.44 -17.92 -10.87
N ALA A 97 5.70 -17.77 -11.25
CA ALA A 97 6.36 -16.48 -11.24
C ALA A 97 5.75 -15.64 -12.38
N GLU A 98 4.78 -14.81 -12.04
CA GLU A 98 4.36 -13.66 -12.85
C GLU A 98 5.55 -12.70 -12.93
N SER A 99 6.50 -12.99 -13.83
CA SER A 99 7.50 -12.03 -14.25
C SER A 99 6.74 -10.79 -14.73
N LEU A 100 7.27 -9.59 -14.45
CA LEU A 100 6.70 -8.36 -15.03
C LEU A 100 6.68 -8.40 -16.57
N SER A 101 7.41 -9.34 -17.21
CA SER A 101 7.30 -9.62 -18.64
C SER A 101 5.98 -10.26 -19.06
N GLU A 102 5.29 -10.95 -18.15
CA GLU A 102 4.02 -11.63 -18.38
C GLU A 102 2.82 -10.77 -17.99
N ALA A 103 3.05 -9.55 -17.47
CA ALA A 103 1.98 -8.62 -17.11
C ALA A 103 1.02 -8.41 -18.29
N THR A 104 -0.24 -8.73 -18.06
CA THR A 104 -1.32 -8.65 -19.06
C THR A 104 -1.44 -7.27 -19.71
N ALA A 105 -1.17 -6.20 -18.97
CA ALA A 105 -1.19 -4.82 -19.45
C ALA A 105 0.00 -4.01 -18.93
N SER A 106 0.41 -3.00 -19.70
CA SER A 106 1.45 -2.06 -19.29
C SER A 106 0.99 -0.62 -19.50
N LEU A 107 0.92 0.15 -18.42
CA LEU A 107 0.44 1.52 -18.45
C LEU A 107 1.62 2.48 -18.40
N LEU A 108 1.79 3.27 -19.45
CA LEU A 108 2.90 4.21 -19.59
C LEU A 108 2.48 5.61 -19.16
N GLY A 109 3.38 6.29 -18.45
CA GLY A 109 3.29 7.73 -18.23
C GLY A 109 3.23 8.50 -19.55
N GLU A 110 2.53 9.63 -19.53
CA GLU A 110 2.33 10.47 -20.73
C GLU A 110 3.60 11.22 -21.12
N ARG A 111 4.48 11.53 -20.15
CA ARG A 111 5.71 12.30 -20.39
C ARG A 111 6.90 11.70 -19.67
N ALA A 112 8.07 11.80 -20.31
CA ALA A 112 9.32 11.42 -19.66
C ALA A 112 9.54 12.20 -18.36
N GLY A 113 9.68 11.48 -17.25
CA GLY A 113 9.94 12.07 -15.93
C GLY A 113 8.70 12.59 -15.19
N ASP A 114 7.49 12.36 -15.69
CA ASP A 114 6.24 12.72 -14.98
C ASP A 114 6.04 11.93 -13.68
N ARG A 115 6.76 10.82 -13.53
CA ARG A 115 6.69 9.86 -12.43
C ARG A 115 5.28 9.28 -12.26
N ALA A 116 4.58 9.07 -13.37
CA ALA A 116 3.41 8.21 -13.38
C ALA A 116 3.76 6.83 -12.77
N GLY A 117 2.84 6.29 -11.97
CA GLY A 117 3.04 5.02 -11.28
C GLY A 117 3.80 5.13 -9.95
N ALA A 118 4.28 6.31 -9.56
CA ALA A 118 4.90 6.51 -8.25
C ALA A 118 3.89 6.46 -7.07
N SER A 119 2.60 6.55 -7.38
CA SER A 119 1.50 6.23 -6.48
C SER A 119 0.40 5.59 -7.32
N VAL A 120 -0.07 4.42 -6.93
CA VAL A 120 -1.14 3.68 -7.59
C VAL A 120 -2.07 3.15 -6.51
N ALA A 121 -3.38 3.17 -6.77
CA ALA A 121 -4.37 2.54 -5.93
C ALA A 121 -5.53 2.02 -6.76
N VAL A 122 -6.23 1.02 -6.22
CA VAL A 122 -7.58 0.70 -6.67
C VAL A 122 -8.46 1.90 -6.37
N ALA A 123 -9.15 2.42 -7.39
CA ALA A 123 -10.09 3.53 -7.23
C ALA A 123 -11.46 3.05 -6.74
N GLY A 124 -11.81 1.79 -7.05
CA GLY A 124 -13.17 1.28 -6.89
C GLY A 124 -13.94 1.36 -8.22
N ASP A 125 -15.25 1.11 -8.22
CA ASP A 125 -16.11 1.35 -9.39
C ASP A 125 -16.59 2.81 -9.37
N VAL A 126 -15.80 3.72 -9.94
CA VAL A 126 -16.10 5.17 -9.88
C VAL A 126 -17.09 5.60 -10.97
N ASN A 127 -17.37 4.71 -11.93
CA ASN A 127 -18.22 4.99 -13.09
C ASN A 127 -19.54 4.20 -13.10
N GLY A 128 -19.71 3.23 -12.19
CA GLY A 128 -20.92 2.45 -11.99
C GLY A 128 -21.14 1.37 -13.06
N ASP A 129 -20.09 0.94 -13.75
CA ASP A 129 -20.18 -0.09 -14.79
C ASP A 129 -20.02 -1.53 -14.25
N GLY A 130 -19.76 -1.67 -12.96
CA GLY A 130 -19.60 -2.94 -12.25
C GLY A 130 -18.17 -3.48 -12.30
N GLN A 131 -17.20 -2.72 -12.82
CA GLN A 131 -15.80 -3.09 -12.88
C GLN A 131 -14.96 -2.17 -12.02
N VAL A 132 -13.86 -2.71 -11.52
CA VAL A 132 -12.95 -1.95 -10.66
C VAL A 132 -12.04 -1.06 -11.52
N ASP A 133 -11.99 0.21 -11.16
CA ASP A 133 -11.16 1.24 -11.76
C ASP A 133 -9.83 1.41 -11.01
N LEU A 134 -8.87 2.04 -11.68
CA LEU A 134 -7.53 2.31 -11.17
C LEU A 134 -7.28 3.81 -11.07
N ILE A 135 -6.54 4.26 -10.05
CA ILE A 135 -6.01 5.62 -10.00
C ILE A 135 -4.48 5.61 -9.96
N VAL A 136 -3.87 6.47 -10.79
CA VAL A 136 -2.42 6.57 -10.96
C VAL A 136 -1.98 8.03 -10.82
N GLY A 137 -1.04 8.29 -9.91
CA GLY A 137 -0.44 9.61 -9.70
C GLY A 137 0.81 9.84 -10.55
N ALA A 138 0.93 11.03 -11.13
CA ALA A 138 2.06 11.54 -11.91
C ALA A 138 2.48 12.92 -11.41
N ARG A 139 3.01 12.95 -10.18
CA ARG A 139 3.31 14.19 -9.44
C ARG A 139 4.28 15.17 -10.10
N GLU A 140 5.15 14.68 -10.98
CA GLU A 140 6.15 15.50 -11.68
C GLU A 140 5.72 15.77 -13.12
N PHE A 141 4.47 15.46 -13.47
CA PHE A 141 3.89 15.83 -14.77
C PHE A 141 4.04 17.33 -14.99
N SER A 142 4.62 17.67 -16.14
CA SER A 142 4.91 19.04 -16.51
C SER A 142 4.43 19.30 -17.92
N ASP A 143 3.52 20.26 -18.09
CA ASP A 143 3.19 20.79 -19.40
C ASP A 143 3.80 22.17 -19.61
N GLU A 144 4.41 22.41 -20.77
CA GLU A 144 5.13 23.64 -21.09
C GLU A 144 6.15 24.10 -20.01
N GLY A 145 6.74 23.16 -19.25
CA GLY A 145 7.69 23.45 -18.15
C GLY A 145 7.02 23.77 -16.81
N GLN A 146 5.71 23.64 -16.71
CA GLN A 146 4.91 23.88 -15.50
C GLN A 146 4.63 22.56 -14.79
N GLN A 147 5.41 22.24 -13.74
CA GLN A 147 5.29 21.01 -12.96
C GLN A 147 4.07 21.06 -12.01
N ARG A 148 2.85 20.99 -12.55
CA ARG A 148 1.64 21.02 -11.71
C ARG A 148 1.30 19.67 -11.11
N GLY A 149 1.79 18.59 -11.71
CA GLY A 149 1.36 17.23 -11.39
C GLY A 149 -0.01 16.89 -11.97
N ARG A 150 -0.31 15.60 -12.01
CA ARG A 150 -1.53 15.03 -12.57
C ARG A 150 -1.87 13.71 -11.87
N ALA A 151 -3.15 13.33 -11.89
CA ALA A 151 -3.59 11.97 -11.61
C ALA A 151 -4.48 11.47 -12.76
N TYR A 152 -4.49 10.16 -12.97
CA TYR A 152 -5.29 9.50 -14.00
C TYR A 152 -6.18 8.48 -13.32
N VAL A 153 -7.49 8.63 -13.48
CA VAL A 153 -8.47 7.58 -13.18
C VAL A 153 -8.68 6.81 -14.47
N VAL A 154 -8.44 5.50 -14.46
CA VAL A 154 -8.53 4.61 -15.60
C VAL A 154 -9.69 3.65 -15.35
N PHE A 155 -10.68 3.68 -16.23
CA PHE A 155 -11.86 2.84 -16.09
C PHE A 155 -11.58 1.39 -16.47
N GLY A 156 -12.13 0.47 -15.68
CA GLY A 156 -12.11 -0.96 -15.94
C GLY A 156 -12.98 -1.35 -17.15
N PRO A 157 -12.71 -2.52 -17.77
CA PRO A 157 -11.56 -3.36 -17.53
C PRO A 157 -10.33 -2.78 -18.26
N ILE A 158 -9.13 -3.04 -17.72
CA ILE A 158 -7.90 -2.71 -18.42
C ILE A 158 -7.60 -3.84 -19.40
N GLU A 159 -7.75 -3.56 -20.69
CA GLU A 159 -7.46 -4.50 -21.78
C GLU A 159 -5.98 -4.94 -21.78
N SER A 160 -5.71 -6.13 -22.32
CA SER A 160 -4.38 -6.76 -22.34
C SER A 160 -3.43 -6.11 -23.35
N GLU A 161 -2.97 -4.89 -23.07
CA GLU A 161 -2.11 -4.13 -23.99
C GLU A 161 -1.19 -3.11 -23.28
N THR A 162 -0.22 -2.59 -24.03
CA THR A 162 0.60 -1.44 -23.61
C THR A 162 -0.03 -0.15 -24.11
N ARG A 163 -0.41 0.74 -23.20
CA ARG A 163 -1.08 2.02 -23.53
C ARG A 163 -0.55 3.16 -22.67
N VAL A 164 -0.61 4.38 -23.22
CA VAL A 164 -0.35 5.60 -22.45
C VAL A 164 -1.59 5.91 -21.62
N LEU A 165 -1.40 6.33 -20.37
CA LEU A 165 -2.50 6.61 -19.43
C LEU A 165 -3.54 7.59 -19.99
N SER A 166 -3.11 8.62 -20.73
CA SER A 166 -4.01 9.61 -21.34
C SER A 166 -4.90 9.06 -22.46
N ASP A 167 -4.56 7.90 -23.03
CA ASP A 167 -5.28 7.29 -24.15
C ASP A 167 -6.32 6.26 -23.69
N LEU A 168 -6.34 5.93 -22.40
CA LEU A 168 -7.27 4.96 -21.82
C LEU A 168 -8.61 5.62 -21.50
N PRO A 169 -9.72 4.85 -21.51
CA PRO A 169 -10.99 5.31 -20.97
C PRO A 169 -10.81 5.73 -19.50
N GLY A 170 -11.33 6.90 -19.14
CA GLY A 170 -11.14 7.44 -17.81
C GLY A 170 -11.16 8.96 -17.75
N VAL A 171 -10.61 9.49 -16.66
CA VAL A 171 -10.56 10.92 -16.34
C VAL A 171 -9.14 11.33 -15.96
N THR A 172 -8.69 12.45 -16.49
CA THR A 172 -7.46 13.10 -16.08
C THR A 172 -7.73 14.22 -15.07
N ILE A 173 -7.06 14.22 -13.92
CA ILE A 173 -7.15 15.27 -12.91
C ILE A 173 -5.86 16.11 -12.94
N GLU A 174 -5.97 17.38 -13.31
CA GLU A 174 -4.84 18.30 -13.39
C GLU A 174 -4.66 19.14 -12.13
N GLY A 175 -3.40 19.28 -11.71
CA GLY A 175 -3.03 20.24 -10.68
C GLY A 175 -3.24 21.69 -11.13
N SER A 176 -3.71 22.53 -10.22
CA SER A 176 -3.97 23.95 -10.48
C SER A 176 -2.74 24.85 -10.25
N GLN A 177 -1.76 24.41 -9.46
CA GLN A 177 -0.61 25.23 -9.02
C GLN A 177 0.72 24.77 -9.59
N LEU A 178 1.58 25.72 -9.96
CA LEU A 178 2.96 25.44 -10.39
C LEU A 178 3.78 24.87 -9.25
N GLY A 179 4.36 23.69 -9.45
CA GLY A 179 5.14 23.00 -8.43
C GLY A 179 4.30 22.32 -7.35
N GLY A 180 2.97 22.34 -7.44
CA GLY A 180 2.08 21.83 -6.38
C GLY A 180 2.10 20.30 -6.21
N GLY A 181 2.56 19.56 -7.21
CA GLY A 181 2.82 18.13 -7.11
C GLY A 181 1.56 17.25 -7.05
N THR A 182 0.46 17.66 -7.68
CA THR A 182 -0.80 16.88 -7.70
C THR A 182 -0.56 15.45 -8.17
N GLY A 183 -1.17 14.48 -7.49
CA GLY A 183 -0.90 13.06 -7.72
C GLY A 183 0.30 12.53 -6.93
N LYS A 184 0.71 13.23 -5.86
CA LYS A 184 1.76 12.74 -4.96
C LYS A 184 1.36 11.43 -4.28
N ARG A 185 0.13 11.39 -3.78
CA ARG A 185 -0.56 10.18 -3.30
C ARG A 185 -1.95 10.14 -3.91
N VAL A 186 -2.41 8.92 -4.17
CA VAL A 186 -3.75 8.62 -4.65
C VAL A 186 -4.31 7.44 -3.86
N SER A 187 -5.62 7.42 -3.64
CA SER A 187 -6.33 6.31 -2.97
C SER A 187 -7.78 6.28 -3.44
N GLY A 188 -8.36 5.09 -3.63
CA GLY A 188 -9.80 4.92 -3.55
C GLY A 188 -10.29 5.08 -2.11
N LEU A 189 -11.51 5.57 -1.94
CA LEU A 189 -12.20 5.71 -0.66
C LEU A 189 -13.43 4.79 -0.57
N GLY A 190 -13.84 4.21 -1.70
CA GLY A 190 -15.12 3.50 -1.83
C GLY A 190 -16.30 4.47 -1.81
N ASP A 191 -17.50 3.92 -1.92
CA ASP A 191 -18.76 4.65 -1.86
C ASP A 191 -19.01 5.17 -0.43
N LEU A 192 -18.66 6.44 -0.20
CA LEU A 192 -18.78 7.12 1.08
C LEU A 192 -20.15 7.77 1.29
N ASP A 193 -20.89 8.06 0.23
CA ASP A 193 -22.21 8.71 0.31
C ASP A 193 -23.40 7.80 -0.01
N GLY A 194 -23.14 6.57 -0.42
CA GLY A 194 -24.12 5.52 -0.66
C GLY A 194 -24.84 5.63 -2.00
N ASP A 195 -24.25 6.32 -2.99
CA ASP A 195 -24.85 6.50 -4.32
C ASP A 195 -24.52 5.35 -5.30
N GLY A 196 -23.62 4.44 -4.91
CA GLY A 196 -23.18 3.29 -5.68
C GLY A 196 -21.99 3.56 -6.61
N LEU A 197 -21.38 4.74 -6.54
CA LEU A 197 -20.13 5.09 -7.21
C LEU A 197 -19.04 5.31 -6.17
N ASP A 198 -17.83 4.81 -6.42
CA ASP A 198 -16.75 4.93 -5.46
C ASP A 198 -16.05 6.32 -5.53
N GLU A 199 -15.70 6.87 -4.36
CA GLU A 199 -14.93 8.11 -4.22
C GLU A 199 -13.42 7.86 -4.33
N ILE A 200 -12.67 8.92 -4.66
CA ILE A 200 -11.21 8.92 -4.64
C ILE A 200 -10.62 10.11 -3.89
N MET A 201 -9.34 9.98 -3.56
CA MET A 201 -8.51 11.02 -2.99
C MET A 201 -7.24 11.25 -3.82
N VAL A 202 -6.87 12.52 -4.00
CA VAL A 202 -5.62 12.94 -4.66
C VAL A 202 -4.95 14.04 -3.85
N THR A 203 -3.64 13.90 -3.58
CA THR A 203 -2.88 14.91 -2.81
C THR A 203 -1.94 15.73 -3.68
N SER A 204 -1.72 16.98 -3.24
CA SER A 204 -0.75 17.95 -3.76
C SER A 204 0.09 18.44 -2.58
N ASP A 205 1.14 17.69 -2.21
CA ASP A 205 1.82 17.80 -0.90
C ASP A 205 2.61 19.10 -0.68
N VAL A 206 2.89 19.83 -1.75
CA VAL A 206 3.63 21.11 -1.71
C VAL A 206 2.82 22.24 -2.35
N ALA A 207 1.53 22.04 -2.58
CA ALA A 207 0.65 23.13 -2.99
C ALA A 207 0.46 24.13 -1.84
N ASP A 208 0.36 25.40 -2.21
CA ASP A 208 0.00 26.50 -1.33
C ASP A 208 -1.51 26.50 -1.09
N SER A 209 -1.95 27.15 -0.02
CA SER A 209 -3.33 27.62 0.10
C SER A 209 -3.38 29.14 0.18
N ASP A 210 -4.57 29.71 0.32
CA ASP A 210 -4.75 31.17 0.42
C ASP A 210 -3.99 31.76 1.61
N ASP A 211 -3.81 30.97 2.68
CA ASP A 211 -3.22 31.41 3.94
C ASP A 211 -1.78 30.90 4.18
N TRP A 212 -1.36 29.82 3.51
CA TRP A 212 -0.11 29.12 3.84
C TRP A 212 0.70 28.61 2.64
N GLU A 213 2.01 28.80 2.70
CA GLU A 213 2.98 28.28 1.71
C GLU A 213 3.28 26.79 1.94
N ASN A 214 3.33 25.98 0.88
CA ASN A 214 3.62 24.54 0.90
C ASN A 214 2.86 23.81 2.02
N THR A 215 1.61 24.20 2.25
CA THR A 215 0.78 23.63 3.31
C THR A 215 0.37 22.19 2.96
N GLY A 216 0.32 21.88 1.66
CA GLY A 216 -0.17 20.61 1.15
C GLY A 216 -1.69 20.59 1.13
N LEU A 217 -2.23 20.00 0.07
CA LEU A 217 -3.67 19.89 -0.17
C LEU A 217 -4.07 18.44 -0.39
N LEU A 218 -5.23 18.08 0.12
CA LEU A 218 -5.90 16.81 -0.10
C LEU A 218 -7.23 17.09 -0.76
N HIS A 219 -7.45 16.52 -1.95
CA HIS A 219 -8.66 16.69 -2.74
C HIS A 219 -9.46 15.40 -2.76
N VAL A 220 -10.78 15.49 -2.59
CA VAL A 220 -11.71 14.37 -2.71
C VAL A 220 -12.62 14.60 -3.91
N PHE A 221 -12.77 13.59 -4.75
CA PHE A 221 -13.68 13.58 -5.89
C PHE A 221 -14.72 12.48 -5.68
N ASP A 222 -15.99 12.82 -5.91
CA ASP A 222 -17.10 11.87 -5.93
C ASP A 222 -17.18 11.14 -7.25
N GLY A 223 -17.70 9.92 -7.21
CA GLY A 223 -17.93 9.11 -8.40
C GLY A 223 -18.84 9.82 -9.41
N ALA A 224 -19.80 10.63 -8.96
CA ALA A 224 -20.67 11.43 -9.82
C ALA A 224 -19.91 12.47 -10.67
N THR A 225 -18.88 13.14 -10.11
CA THR A 225 -18.04 14.07 -10.89
C THR A 225 -17.14 13.32 -11.86
N LEU A 226 -16.58 12.16 -11.44
CA LEU A 226 -15.70 11.33 -12.27
C LEU A 226 -16.45 10.69 -13.45
N SER A 227 -17.68 10.25 -13.25
CA SER A 227 -18.54 9.67 -14.27
C SER A 227 -19.30 10.71 -15.12
N GLY A 228 -19.19 12.00 -14.79
CA GLY A 228 -19.92 13.11 -15.43
C GLY A 228 -19.58 13.41 -16.90
N GLY A 229 -18.69 12.63 -17.52
CA GLY A 229 -18.35 12.70 -18.95
C GLY A 229 -17.27 13.74 -19.31
N ALA A 230 -16.68 14.40 -18.32
CA ALA A 230 -15.52 15.25 -18.53
C ALA A 230 -14.25 14.39 -18.66
N ALA A 231 -13.52 14.52 -19.77
CA ALA A 231 -12.24 13.81 -19.94
C ALA A 231 -11.13 14.39 -19.06
N VAL A 232 -11.25 15.67 -18.67
CA VAL A 232 -10.27 16.38 -17.84
C VAL A 232 -11.00 17.17 -16.75
N LEU A 233 -10.59 16.95 -15.51
CA LEU A 233 -10.97 17.71 -14.32
C LEU A 233 -9.77 18.48 -13.79
N GLN A 234 -10.03 19.54 -13.03
CA GLN A 234 -9.03 20.26 -12.27
C GLN A 234 -9.16 19.89 -10.78
N THR A 235 -8.12 20.11 -9.98
CA THR A 235 -8.24 19.97 -8.51
C THR A 235 -9.30 20.87 -7.89
N SER A 236 -9.73 21.94 -8.58
CA SER A 236 -10.85 22.79 -8.16
C SER A 236 -12.23 22.17 -8.35
N ASP A 237 -12.35 21.08 -9.11
CA ASP A 237 -13.59 20.34 -9.30
C ASP A 237 -13.86 19.34 -8.17
N ALA A 238 -12.88 19.15 -7.27
CA ALA A 238 -13.03 18.33 -6.08
C ALA A 238 -14.22 18.76 -5.22
N ILE A 239 -14.97 17.78 -4.72
CA ILE A 239 -16.09 18.03 -3.81
C ILE A 239 -15.62 18.48 -2.42
N SER A 240 -14.36 18.26 -2.08
CA SER A 240 -13.76 18.69 -0.82
C SER A 240 -12.26 18.92 -0.98
N THR A 241 -11.71 19.90 -0.27
CA THR A 241 -10.27 20.19 -0.28
C THR A 241 -9.81 20.53 1.12
N VAL A 242 -9.08 19.62 1.75
CA VAL A 242 -8.49 19.83 3.07
C VAL A 242 -7.11 20.43 2.90
N GLU A 243 -6.85 21.48 3.66
CA GLU A 243 -5.58 22.20 3.64
C GLU A 243 -4.79 21.91 4.91
N GLY A 244 -3.46 21.92 4.81
CA GLY A 244 -2.61 21.98 6.00
C GLY A 244 -2.89 23.24 6.82
N ARG A 245 -2.48 23.25 8.09
CA ARG A 245 -2.78 24.34 9.04
C ARG A 245 -1.63 25.32 9.29
N SER A 246 -0.54 25.22 8.54
CA SER A 246 0.65 26.06 8.69
C SER A 246 1.53 26.05 7.44
N ASN A 247 2.47 26.99 7.33
CA ASN A 247 3.49 26.92 6.28
C ASN A 247 4.31 25.62 6.41
N TYR A 248 4.67 25.02 5.28
CA TYR A 248 5.48 23.80 5.19
C TYR A 248 4.89 22.62 5.98
N ASN A 249 3.56 22.55 6.09
CA ASN A 249 2.86 21.46 6.78
C ASN A 249 2.96 20.13 6.03
N TRP A 250 3.06 20.20 4.69
CA TRP A 250 3.16 19.04 3.79
C TRP A 250 2.07 18.01 4.02
N LEU A 251 0.82 18.48 4.12
CA LEU A 251 -0.35 17.61 4.21
C LEU A 251 -0.46 16.71 2.98
N GLY A 252 -0.79 15.44 3.19
CA GLY A 252 -0.98 14.48 2.12
C GLY A 252 0.30 13.72 1.71
N GLY A 253 1.33 13.73 2.56
CA GLY A 253 2.55 12.93 2.36
C GLY A 253 2.31 11.42 2.36
N SER A 254 1.28 10.98 3.09
CA SER A 254 0.72 9.63 3.06
C SER A 254 -0.74 9.68 3.50
N ILE A 255 -1.56 8.81 2.94
CA ILE A 255 -2.99 8.68 3.17
C ILE A 255 -3.33 7.19 3.34
N VAL A 256 -4.23 6.87 4.26
CA VAL A 256 -4.72 5.51 4.49
C VAL A 256 -6.20 5.59 4.83
N ARG A 257 -7.03 4.82 4.12
CA ARG A 257 -8.43 4.63 4.48
C ARG A 257 -8.51 3.85 5.80
N ALA A 258 -9.27 4.37 6.74
CA ALA A 258 -9.65 3.71 7.98
C ALA A 258 -11.07 3.14 7.82
N PRO A 259 -11.47 2.15 8.63
CA PRO A 259 -12.89 1.86 8.79
C PRO A 259 -13.60 3.07 9.42
N ASP A 260 -14.90 2.94 9.66
CA ASP A 260 -15.65 3.92 10.44
C ASP A 260 -15.17 3.88 11.89
N MET A 261 -14.38 4.88 12.29
CA MET A 261 -13.79 4.97 13.63
C MET A 261 -14.70 5.71 14.61
N ASN A 262 -15.72 6.42 14.10
CA ASN A 262 -16.55 7.31 14.89
C ASN A 262 -18.02 6.82 15.04
N GLY A 263 -18.38 5.76 14.33
CA GLY A 263 -19.68 5.09 14.39
C GLY A 263 -20.77 5.75 13.54
N ASP A 264 -20.42 6.58 12.55
CA ASP A 264 -21.37 7.25 11.66
C ASP A 264 -21.70 6.46 10.38
N SER A 265 -21.18 5.23 10.27
CA SER A 265 -21.28 4.33 9.12
C SER A 265 -20.59 4.83 7.85
N ILE A 266 -19.76 5.87 7.93
CA ILE A 266 -18.94 6.36 6.83
C ILE A 266 -17.46 6.09 7.18
N PRO A 267 -16.70 5.37 6.34
CA PRO A 267 -15.27 5.13 6.57
C PRO A 267 -14.47 6.44 6.73
N ASP A 268 -13.51 6.43 7.66
CA ASP A 268 -12.67 7.59 7.96
C ASP A 268 -11.31 7.55 7.22
N VAL A 269 -10.50 8.60 7.32
CA VAL A 269 -9.22 8.67 6.59
C VAL A 269 -8.09 9.21 7.45
N TRP A 270 -6.99 8.45 7.54
CA TRP A 270 -5.72 8.91 8.09
C TRP A 270 -4.94 9.70 7.03
N VAL A 271 -4.41 10.85 7.42
CA VAL A 271 -3.56 11.70 6.58
C VAL A 271 -2.36 12.22 7.37
N ALA A 272 -1.18 12.13 6.77
CA ALA A 272 0.03 12.72 7.33
C ALA A 272 0.22 14.16 6.87
N ALA A 273 0.60 15.01 7.82
CA ALA A 273 1.25 16.29 7.58
C ALA A 273 2.67 16.21 8.18
N SER A 274 3.57 15.59 7.43
CA SER A 274 4.90 15.26 7.96
C SER A 274 5.70 16.50 8.35
N GLY A 275 5.43 17.65 7.73
CA GLY A 275 6.07 18.93 8.05
C GLY A 275 5.40 19.73 9.17
N ASP A 276 4.30 19.24 9.76
CA ASP A 276 3.61 19.92 10.86
C ASP A 276 4.55 20.23 12.03
N ARG A 277 4.44 21.45 12.54
CA ARG A 277 5.29 21.97 13.62
C ARG A 277 4.50 22.35 14.87
N ALA A 278 3.23 21.95 14.95
CA ALA A 278 2.49 22.08 16.19
C ALA A 278 3.03 21.08 17.20
N GLY A 279 3.11 21.49 18.46
CA GLY A 279 3.79 20.71 19.49
C GLY A 279 5.31 20.86 19.44
N ALA A 280 5.95 20.56 20.57
CA ALA A 280 7.40 20.56 20.68
C ALA A 280 7.86 19.17 21.16
N PRO A 281 8.82 18.53 20.47
CA PRO A 281 9.54 19.01 19.28
C PRO A 281 8.73 18.85 17.97
N ALA A 282 9.06 19.62 16.94
CA ALA A 282 8.36 19.64 15.65
C ALA A 282 8.63 18.36 14.81
N GLY A 283 7.96 17.27 15.17
CA GLY A 283 8.15 15.95 14.56
C GLY A 283 7.18 15.58 13.44
N GLY A 284 6.30 16.49 13.01
CA GLY A 284 5.19 16.20 12.11
C GLY A 284 3.92 15.78 12.86
N ALA A 285 2.83 15.62 12.12
CA ALA A 285 1.53 15.19 12.64
C ALA A 285 0.85 14.19 11.72
N VAL A 286 0.00 13.35 12.29
CA VAL A 286 -0.96 12.50 11.57
C VAL A 286 -2.36 12.78 12.11
N PHE A 287 -3.34 12.85 11.21
CA PHE A 287 -4.71 13.19 11.53
C PHE A 287 -5.67 12.13 11.03
N LEU A 288 -6.70 11.82 11.81
CA LEU A 288 -7.86 11.06 11.37
C LEU A 288 -8.98 12.03 11.00
N LEU A 289 -9.45 11.98 9.76
CA LEU A 289 -10.54 12.79 9.25
C LEU A 289 -11.80 11.95 9.14
N SER A 290 -12.94 12.51 9.58
CA SER A 290 -14.23 11.87 9.38
C SER A 290 -14.56 11.76 7.89
N GLY A 291 -15.01 10.60 7.42
CA GLY A 291 -15.50 10.45 6.03
C GLY A 291 -16.69 11.37 5.74
N ALA A 292 -17.61 11.49 6.71
CA ALA A 292 -18.75 12.41 6.62
C ALA A 292 -18.31 13.87 6.41
N ARG A 293 -17.18 14.29 7.01
CA ARG A 293 -16.60 15.63 6.77
C ARG A 293 -16.14 15.78 5.33
N LEU A 294 -15.57 14.74 4.74
CA LEU A 294 -15.08 14.76 3.36
C LEU A 294 -16.22 14.85 2.35
N MET A 295 -17.39 14.26 2.65
CA MET A 295 -18.57 14.31 1.78
C MET A 295 -19.49 15.51 2.03
N GLY A 296 -19.49 16.07 3.24
CA GLY A 296 -20.63 16.86 3.75
C GLY A 296 -20.86 18.28 3.20
N ASN A 297 -19.91 18.92 2.52
CA ASN A 297 -20.03 20.24 1.86
C ASN A 297 -18.62 20.75 1.61
N ARG A 298 -18.11 20.79 0.36
CA ARG A 298 -16.94 21.57 -0.08
C ARG A 298 -16.06 22.01 1.08
N ALA A 299 -15.48 21.04 1.79
CA ALA A 299 -14.91 21.32 3.11
C ALA A 299 -13.54 21.93 2.85
N THR A 300 -13.56 23.17 2.38
CA THR A 300 -12.40 23.98 2.08
C THR A 300 -11.96 24.61 3.39
N GLY A 301 -10.74 24.27 3.80
CA GLY A 301 -10.12 24.88 4.95
C GLY A 301 -9.18 23.94 5.70
N ALA A 302 -8.52 24.53 6.68
CA ALA A 302 -7.47 23.87 7.45
C ALA A 302 -7.95 22.59 8.16
N ILE A 303 -7.01 21.67 8.38
CA ILE A 303 -7.23 20.35 8.99
C ILE A 303 -7.70 20.35 10.47
N ASN A 304 -7.92 21.51 11.08
CA ASN A 304 -8.14 21.73 12.54
C ASN A 304 -9.34 21.01 13.20
N SER A 305 -10.13 20.21 12.49
CA SER A 305 -11.26 19.42 13.00
C SER A 305 -11.10 17.92 12.72
N ALA A 306 -9.91 17.38 13.01
CA ALA A 306 -9.65 15.95 12.98
C ALA A 306 -10.31 15.23 14.18
N LEU A 307 -10.73 13.98 13.99
CA LEU A 307 -11.22 13.09 15.05
C LEU A 307 -10.10 12.70 16.02
N VAL A 308 -8.91 12.45 15.45
CA VAL A 308 -7.68 12.11 16.18
C VAL A 308 -6.54 12.92 15.59
N GLU A 309 -5.62 13.34 16.45
CA GLU A 309 -4.37 13.98 16.08
C GLU A 309 -3.21 13.33 16.83
N ILE A 310 -2.21 12.84 16.10
CA ILE A 310 -1.00 12.24 16.66
C ILE A 310 0.18 13.14 16.34
N LEU A 311 0.85 13.67 17.37
CA LEU A 311 2.00 14.56 17.25
C LEU A 311 3.32 13.79 17.39
N GLY A 312 4.28 14.06 16.52
CA GLY A 312 5.62 13.50 16.61
C GLY A 312 6.40 14.08 17.79
N THR A 313 7.11 13.24 18.53
CA THR A 313 7.92 13.63 19.71
C THR A 313 9.42 13.73 19.42
N GLU A 314 9.84 13.63 18.16
CA GLU A 314 11.24 13.74 17.73
C GLU A 314 11.39 14.81 16.64
N GLU A 315 12.30 15.76 16.87
CA GLU A 315 12.60 16.80 15.89
C GLU A 315 13.10 16.18 14.58
N SER A 316 12.56 16.64 13.44
CA SER A 316 12.98 16.18 12.11
C SER A 316 12.80 14.68 11.85
N ALA A 317 11.99 13.98 12.65
CA ALA A 317 11.66 12.58 12.40
C ALA A 317 10.55 12.40 11.34
N TYR A 318 9.77 13.46 11.08
CA TYR A 318 8.74 13.54 10.03
C TYR A 318 7.79 12.33 10.07
N ILE A 319 6.96 12.24 11.11
CA ILE A 319 6.02 11.13 11.26
C ILE A 319 5.03 11.06 10.09
N GLY A 320 4.49 9.86 9.85
CA GLY A 320 3.53 9.64 8.78
C GLY A 320 4.16 9.42 7.41
N ALA A 321 5.46 9.14 7.35
CA ALA A 321 6.15 8.80 6.11
C ALA A 321 5.63 7.48 5.50
N SER A 322 5.24 6.53 6.35
CA SER A 322 4.49 5.33 5.99
C SER A 322 3.43 5.06 7.05
N GLN A 323 2.32 4.44 6.64
CA GLN A 323 1.14 4.22 7.47
C GLN A 323 0.49 2.90 7.01
N SER A 324 -0.12 2.16 7.93
CA SER A 324 -0.96 1.02 7.59
C SER A 324 -2.11 0.91 8.59
N ALA A 325 -3.34 0.74 8.08
CA ALA A 325 -4.38 0.11 8.86
C ALA A 325 -3.92 -1.32 9.14
N ALA A 326 -3.88 -1.71 10.41
CA ALA A 326 -3.30 -2.99 10.82
C ALA A 326 -4.37 -4.03 11.18
N ARG A 327 -5.65 -3.74 10.88
CA ARG A 327 -6.82 -4.49 11.37
C ARG A 327 -6.75 -4.60 12.91
N ASP A 328 -7.50 -5.51 13.51
CA ASP A 328 -7.48 -5.72 14.96
C ASP A 328 -6.26 -6.57 15.39
N LEU A 329 -5.15 -5.92 15.74
CA LEU A 329 -3.92 -6.60 16.20
C LEU A 329 -4.04 -7.03 17.67
N ASN A 330 -4.90 -6.37 18.44
CA ASN A 330 -4.97 -6.51 19.88
C ASN A 330 -6.14 -7.39 20.38
N GLY A 331 -7.09 -7.69 19.49
CA GLY A 331 -8.27 -8.52 19.74
C GLY A 331 -9.43 -7.79 20.43
N ASP A 332 -9.49 -6.46 20.38
CA ASP A 332 -10.56 -5.67 21.01
C ASP A 332 -11.76 -5.40 20.08
N GLY A 333 -11.70 -5.87 18.85
CA GLY A 333 -12.73 -5.71 17.83
C GLY A 333 -12.70 -4.36 17.11
N LEU A 334 -11.68 -3.52 17.35
CA LEU A 334 -11.45 -2.28 16.63
C LEU A 334 -10.20 -2.41 15.77
N GLU A 335 -10.16 -1.75 14.61
CA GLU A 335 -8.94 -1.76 13.81
C GLU A 335 -7.88 -0.84 14.41
N ASP A 336 -6.68 -1.38 14.57
CA ASP A 336 -5.48 -0.70 15.03
C ASP A 336 -4.74 -0.04 13.87
N TYR A 337 -3.86 0.88 14.22
CA TYR A 337 -3.14 1.70 13.26
C TYR A 337 -1.64 1.70 13.53
N ALA A 338 -0.84 1.43 12.50
CA ALA A 338 0.61 1.41 12.54
C ALA A 338 1.20 2.62 11.80
N LEU A 339 2.17 3.27 12.44
CA LEU A 339 2.82 4.48 11.96
C LEU A 339 4.33 4.29 11.85
N GLY A 340 4.88 4.52 10.66
CA GLY A 340 6.30 4.44 10.39
C GLY A 340 6.99 5.80 10.50
N ILE A 341 8.14 5.81 11.17
CA ILE A 341 8.95 7.00 11.45
C ILE A 341 10.42 6.66 11.09
N PRO A 342 10.73 6.47 9.79
CA PRO A 342 12.01 5.94 9.33
C PRO A 342 13.20 6.87 9.60
N LEU A 343 12.97 8.15 9.88
CA LEU A 343 14.01 9.13 10.20
C LEU A 343 14.22 9.33 11.70
N SER A 344 13.48 8.59 12.54
CA SER A 344 13.74 8.53 13.98
C SER A 344 15.20 8.13 14.22
N SER A 345 15.82 8.79 15.20
CA SER A 345 17.25 8.59 15.50
C SER A 345 17.50 8.13 16.94
N VAL A 346 16.50 7.47 17.54
CA VAL A 346 16.54 6.95 18.92
C VAL A 346 17.72 6.01 19.19
N ASN A 347 18.18 5.25 18.19
CA ASN A 347 19.30 4.32 18.29
C ASN A 347 20.45 4.66 17.33
N GLY A 348 20.58 5.94 16.94
CA GLY A 348 21.55 6.42 15.95
C GLY A 348 20.87 6.94 14.69
N ASP A 349 21.62 7.64 13.84
CA ASP A 349 21.09 8.38 12.70
C ASP A 349 20.13 7.54 11.84
N SER A 350 18.89 8.00 11.70
CA SER A 350 17.85 7.32 10.90
C SER A 350 17.69 5.83 11.23
N SER A 351 17.78 5.46 12.51
CA SER A 351 17.53 4.09 12.94
C SER A 351 16.11 3.62 12.62
N GLY A 352 15.17 4.56 12.56
CA GLY A 352 13.77 4.30 12.28
C GLY A 352 13.02 3.72 13.47
N LYS A 353 11.70 3.91 13.44
CA LYS A 353 10.77 3.50 14.48
C LYS A 353 9.41 3.18 13.87
N VAL A 354 8.70 2.22 14.45
CA VAL A 354 7.28 1.96 14.18
C VAL A 354 6.51 2.03 15.48
N THR A 355 5.40 2.76 15.49
CA THR A 355 4.52 2.91 16.65
C THR A 355 3.12 2.45 16.32
N LEU A 356 2.44 1.78 17.25
CA LEU A 356 1.06 1.31 17.07
C LEU A 356 0.10 1.98 18.04
N PHE A 357 -1.07 2.30 17.50
CA PHE A 357 -2.17 2.92 18.21
C PHE A 357 -3.38 2.00 18.12
N SER A 358 -4.08 1.84 19.24
CA SER A 358 -5.32 1.07 19.28
C SER A 358 -6.45 1.82 18.59
N GLY A 359 -7.39 1.12 17.98
CA GLY A 359 -8.54 1.71 17.31
C GLY A 359 -9.45 2.59 18.21
N ASN A 360 -9.37 2.45 19.54
CA ASN A 360 -10.10 3.31 20.48
C ASN A 360 -9.42 4.67 20.77
N SER A 361 -8.32 4.96 20.09
CA SER A 361 -7.58 6.23 20.19
C SER A 361 -8.48 7.43 19.86
N ALA A 362 -8.51 8.44 20.73
CA ALA A 362 -9.37 9.62 20.56
C ALA A 362 -8.66 10.91 20.96
N GLY A 363 -8.96 12.01 20.26
CA GLY A 363 -8.44 13.34 20.55
C GLY A 363 -6.97 13.53 20.16
N THR A 364 -6.28 14.45 20.83
CA THR A 364 -4.87 14.74 20.57
C THR A 364 -3.96 13.88 21.45
N MET A 365 -3.00 13.20 20.83
CA MET A 365 -2.00 12.35 21.44
C MET A 365 -0.63 12.57 20.79
N THR A 366 0.36 11.85 21.29
CA THR A 366 1.73 11.89 20.80
C THR A 366 2.23 10.50 20.46
N THR A 367 3.36 10.40 19.76
CA THR A 367 4.01 9.11 19.51
C THR A 367 4.48 8.37 20.76
N ASP A 368 4.51 9.04 21.92
CA ASP A 368 4.86 8.42 23.21
C ASP A 368 3.63 7.75 23.87
N ASP A 369 2.42 8.06 23.41
CA ASP A 369 1.17 7.45 23.87
C ASP A 369 0.87 6.11 23.15
N ALA A 370 1.73 5.70 22.23
CA ALA A 370 1.60 4.46 21.47
C ALA A 370 1.58 3.24 22.40
N TRP A 371 0.74 2.25 22.07
CA TRP A 371 0.64 1.00 22.80
C TRP A 371 1.92 0.16 22.65
N VAL A 372 2.47 0.10 21.44
CA VAL A 372 3.69 -0.63 21.11
C VAL A 372 4.61 0.26 20.28
N THR A 373 5.92 0.13 20.51
CA THR A 373 6.96 0.80 19.74
C THR A 373 8.10 -0.17 19.44
N TRP A 374 8.46 -0.27 18.16
CA TRP A 374 9.66 -0.97 17.70
C TRP A 374 10.65 0.03 17.13
N THR A 375 11.94 -0.21 17.36
CA THR A 375 13.03 0.68 16.94
C THR A 375 14.09 -0.13 16.19
N GLY A 376 14.61 0.41 15.09
CA GLY A 376 15.72 -0.19 14.36
C GLY A 376 17.08 0.13 15.00
N SER A 377 18.15 -0.37 14.38
CA SER A 377 19.54 0.01 14.63
C SER A 377 19.92 1.21 13.74
N ALA A 378 21.03 1.88 14.06
CA ALA A 378 21.50 3.02 13.27
C ALA A 378 21.49 2.75 11.75
N ALA A 379 20.95 3.70 10.99
CA ALA A 379 20.78 3.68 9.55
C ALA A 379 19.77 2.69 8.95
N ASP A 380 19.15 1.78 9.72
CA ASP A 380 18.21 0.77 9.20
C ASP A 380 16.98 1.37 8.49
N ARG A 381 16.53 2.55 8.94
CA ARG A 381 15.28 3.20 8.50
C ARG A 381 14.05 2.31 8.65
N LEU A 382 13.96 1.60 9.78
CA LEU A 382 12.80 0.79 10.14
C LEU A 382 11.49 1.60 10.04
N GLY A 383 10.46 1.01 9.44
CA GLY A 383 9.18 1.66 9.20
C GLY A 383 9.14 2.51 7.94
N CYS A 384 10.02 2.24 6.96
CA CYS A 384 9.98 2.92 5.66
C CYS A 384 8.78 2.49 4.81
N ALA A 385 8.25 1.29 5.06
CA ALA A 385 7.04 0.74 4.47
C ALA A 385 6.31 -0.11 5.51
N LEU A 386 4.98 -0.09 5.47
CA LEU A 386 4.11 -0.86 6.36
C LEU A 386 2.98 -1.46 5.53
N SER A 387 2.59 -2.69 5.87
CA SER A 387 1.38 -3.33 5.32
C SER A 387 0.83 -4.35 6.30
N SER A 388 -0.49 -4.43 6.44
CA SER A 388 -1.11 -5.58 7.09
C SER A 388 -0.78 -6.85 6.30
N ALA A 389 -0.50 -7.93 7.00
CA ALA A 389 -0.10 -9.20 6.43
C ALA A 389 -1.21 -10.27 6.49
N GLY A 390 -2.34 -9.96 7.13
CA GLY A 390 -3.32 -10.97 7.53
C GLY A 390 -2.78 -11.85 8.66
N ASP A 391 -3.50 -12.92 9.04
CA ASP A 391 -2.98 -13.92 9.99
C ASP A 391 -2.14 -14.94 9.21
N LEU A 392 -0.82 -14.72 9.15
CA LEU A 392 0.08 -15.58 8.37
C LEU A 392 0.42 -16.87 9.09
N ASN A 393 0.34 -16.87 10.42
CA ASN A 393 0.82 -17.98 11.23
C ASN A 393 -0.33 -18.82 11.83
N GLY A 394 -1.57 -18.43 11.58
CA GLY A 394 -2.78 -19.15 11.99
C GLY A 394 -3.07 -19.08 13.49
N ASP A 395 -2.56 -18.06 14.20
CA ASP A 395 -2.81 -17.89 15.65
C ASP A 395 -4.07 -17.09 15.96
N GLY A 396 -4.80 -16.64 14.94
CA GLY A 396 -6.03 -15.87 15.06
C GLY A 396 -5.80 -14.37 15.25
N TYR A 397 -4.56 -13.89 15.18
CA TYR A 397 -4.22 -12.47 15.22
C TYR A 397 -3.64 -12.01 13.88
N VAL A 398 -3.86 -10.74 13.55
CA VAL A 398 -3.29 -10.16 12.33
C VAL A 398 -1.80 -9.90 12.52
N ASP A 399 -1.01 -10.20 11.50
CA ASP A 399 0.40 -9.92 11.38
C ASP A 399 0.65 -8.61 10.60
N LEU A 400 1.84 -8.03 10.80
CA LEU A 400 2.26 -6.76 10.18
C LEU A 400 3.62 -6.92 9.49
N TRP A 401 3.69 -6.52 8.23
CA TRP A 401 4.95 -6.35 7.51
C TRP A 401 5.57 -5.00 7.81
N ILE A 402 6.86 -5.00 8.17
CA ILE A 402 7.63 -3.78 8.44
C ILE A 402 8.88 -3.78 7.56
N GLY A 403 8.98 -2.78 6.69
CA GLY A 403 10.15 -2.55 5.86
C GLY A 403 11.26 -1.78 6.60
N ALA A 404 12.51 -2.13 6.29
CA ALA A 404 13.72 -1.39 6.64
C ALA A 404 14.64 -1.40 5.42
N ASP A 405 14.70 -0.28 4.69
CA ASP A 405 15.29 -0.23 3.35
C ASP A 405 16.82 -0.09 3.32
N ARG A 406 17.46 -0.08 4.50
CA ARG A 406 18.92 0.00 4.66
C ARG A 406 19.46 -1.02 5.64
N MET A 407 18.65 -2.01 6.00
CA MET A 407 19.11 -3.12 6.81
C MET A 407 19.99 -4.04 5.97
N ASP A 408 21.30 -3.95 6.15
CA ASP A 408 22.22 -4.96 5.65
C ASP A 408 22.09 -6.22 6.54
N VAL A 409 21.51 -7.28 6.00
CA VAL A 409 21.67 -8.63 6.57
C VAL A 409 23.08 -9.11 6.24
N SER A 410 24.03 -8.82 7.13
CA SER A 410 25.42 -9.31 7.05
C SER A 410 25.55 -10.78 7.38
#